data_AF-A0A6J4K3W2-F1
#
_entry.id   AF-A0A6J4K3W2-F1
#
_cell.length_a   1.000
_cell.length_b   1.000
_cell.length_c   1.000
_cell.angle_alpha   90.00
_cell.angle_beta   90.00
_cell.angle_gamma   90.00
#
_symmetry.space_group_name_H-M   'P 1'
#
loop_
_entity.id
_entity.type
_entity.pdbx_description
1 polymer ?
#
loop_
_entity_poly.entity_id
_entity_poly.type
_entity_poly.pdbx_seq_one_letter_code
_entity_poly.pdbx_strand_id
1 'polypeptide(L)'
;MDIHPAEEEDLRLLNRYGWRLVDPRVVAPNPDAFRRYVRSSGAEFSVAQGVYVQTGSGWFSDRTVRYLASGKPALVQDTGFSRNYPVGEGLVAFSTPEEAIAGARRIGRDYEEHCRVARALAEEYFDSDRVLGHFVEEAGVAP
;
A
#
# COMPACT_ATOMS: atom_id res chain seq x y z
N MET A 1 10.37 14.91 4.17
CA MET A 1 10.73 13.74 3.35
C MET A 1 11.02 14.24 1.96
N ASP A 2 12.25 14.67 1.71
CA ASP A 2 12.71 15.10 0.39
C ASP A 2 13.71 14.04 -0.11
N ILE A 3 13.71 13.79 -1.42
CA ILE A 3 14.73 12.94 -2.07
C ILE A 3 16.06 13.64 -1.87
N HIS A 4 17.00 12.98 -1.18
CA HIS A 4 18.23 13.65 -0.80
C HIS A 4 19.13 13.78 -2.04
N PRO A 5 19.67 14.97 -2.36
CA PRO A 5 20.41 15.17 -3.62
C PRO A 5 21.68 14.32 -3.72
N ALA A 6 22.21 13.84 -2.60
CA ALA A 6 23.38 12.95 -2.57
C ALA A 6 23.05 11.47 -2.86
N GLU A 7 21.79 11.07 -3.02
CA GLU A 7 21.38 9.69 -3.40
C GLU A 7 21.62 9.40 -4.90
N GLU A 8 22.71 9.94 -5.47
CA GLU A 8 22.94 9.94 -6.91
C GLU A 8 22.97 8.53 -7.53
N GLU A 9 23.51 7.55 -6.82
CA GLU A 9 23.60 6.17 -7.31
C GLU A 9 22.21 5.52 -7.43
N ASP A 10 21.38 5.62 -6.39
CA ASP A 10 20.02 5.10 -6.38
C ASP A 10 19.14 5.80 -7.42
N LEU A 11 19.28 7.12 -7.56
CA LEU A 11 18.56 7.89 -8.57
C LEU A 11 18.93 7.45 -9.99
N ARG A 12 20.23 7.23 -10.25
CA ARG A 12 20.70 6.71 -11.55
C ARG A 12 20.17 5.29 -11.80
N LEU A 13 20.14 4.44 -10.77
CA LEU A 13 19.66 3.07 -10.88
C LEU A 13 18.17 3.02 -11.22
N LEU A 14 17.35 3.76 -10.49
CA LEU A 14 15.91 3.88 -10.74
C LEU A 14 15.63 4.38 -12.16
N ASN A 15 16.31 5.45 -12.59
CA ASN A 15 16.15 5.99 -13.93
C ASN A 15 16.55 4.99 -15.02
N ARG A 16 17.68 4.27 -14.84
CA ARG A 16 18.14 3.24 -15.78
C ARG A 16 17.10 2.14 -16.01
N TYR A 17 16.37 1.76 -14.97
CA TYR A 17 15.31 0.75 -15.05
C TYR A 17 13.93 1.31 -15.38
N GLY A 18 13.84 2.58 -15.82
CA GLY A 18 12.61 3.19 -16.31
C GLY A 18 11.67 3.69 -15.21
N TRP A 19 12.13 3.78 -13.96
CA TRP A 19 11.34 4.39 -12.91
C TRP A 19 11.26 5.90 -13.14
N ARG A 20 10.04 6.43 -13.07
CA ARG A 20 9.78 7.87 -13.07
C ARG A 20 9.64 8.35 -11.64
N LEU A 21 10.65 9.05 -11.15
CA LEU A 21 10.57 9.76 -9.88
C LEU A 21 9.79 11.07 -10.06
N VAL A 22 9.00 11.41 -9.04
CA VAL A 22 8.21 12.64 -8.99
C VAL A 22 8.46 13.35 -7.68
N ASP A 23 8.55 14.69 -7.69
CA ASP A 23 8.72 15.47 -6.47
C ASP A 23 7.42 15.47 -5.66
N PRO A 24 7.40 14.89 -4.43
CA PRO A 24 6.19 14.81 -3.61
C PRO A 24 5.61 16.18 -3.26
N ARG A 25 6.46 17.22 -3.15
CA ARG A 25 6.01 18.60 -2.87
C ARG A 25 5.25 19.20 -4.05
N VAL A 26 5.46 18.66 -5.25
CA VAL A 26 4.76 19.09 -6.47
C VAL A 26 3.52 18.22 -6.72
N VAL A 27 3.64 16.89 -6.62
CA VAL A 27 2.52 15.99 -6.97
C VAL A 27 1.52 15.77 -5.85
N ALA A 28 1.95 15.90 -4.60
CA ALA A 28 1.14 15.64 -3.41
C ALA A 28 1.35 16.69 -2.30
N PRO A 29 1.25 18.02 -2.60
CA PRO A 29 1.48 19.09 -1.61
C PRO A 29 0.46 19.13 -0.48
N ASN A 30 -0.68 18.47 -0.64
CA ASN A 30 -1.78 18.44 0.33
C ASN A 30 -2.59 17.14 0.21
N PRO A 31 -3.45 16.82 1.19
CA PRO A 31 -4.22 15.59 1.19
C PRO A 31 -5.09 15.36 -0.05
N ASP A 32 -5.65 16.42 -0.63
CA ASP A 32 -6.47 16.30 -1.85
C ASP A 32 -5.65 15.97 -3.09
N ALA A 33 -4.49 16.58 -3.24
CA ALA A 33 -3.55 16.26 -4.31
C ALA A 33 -3.03 14.83 -4.18
N PHE A 34 -2.69 14.41 -2.97
CA PHE A 34 -2.30 13.03 -2.71
C PHE A 34 -3.41 12.03 -3.04
N ARG A 35 -4.65 12.32 -2.64
CA ARG A 35 -5.82 11.50 -2.99
C ARG A 35 -6.01 11.37 -4.50
N ARG A 36 -5.84 12.47 -5.26
CA ARG A 36 -5.89 12.42 -6.73
C ARG A 36 -4.74 11.57 -7.29
N TYR A 37 -3.53 11.73 -6.77
CA TYR A 37 -2.36 10.96 -7.18
C TYR A 37 -2.59 9.44 -7.04
N VAL A 38 -3.05 9.00 -5.86
CA VAL A 38 -3.39 7.60 -5.60
C VAL A 38 -4.50 7.11 -6.55
N ARG A 39 -5.59 7.87 -6.69
CA ARG A 39 -6.71 7.49 -7.60
C ARG A 39 -6.31 7.40 -9.06
N SER A 40 -5.35 8.20 -9.50
CA SER A 40 -4.82 8.16 -10.87
C SER A 40 -3.84 7.01 -11.12
N SER A 41 -3.40 6.31 -10.06
CA SER A 41 -2.48 5.18 -10.16
C SER A 41 -3.20 3.90 -10.61
N GLY A 42 -2.44 2.95 -11.19
CA GLY A 42 -2.93 1.61 -11.50
C GLY A 42 -3.03 0.72 -10.26
N ALA A 43 -1.95 0.65 -9.48
CA ALA A 43 -1.82 -0.14 -8.26
C ALA A 43 -0.71 0.46 -7.37
N GLU A 44 -0.62 0.03 -6.12
CA GLU A 44 0.59 0.19 -5.31
C GLU A 44 1.56 -0.96 -5.58
N PHE A 45 2.84 -0.64 -5.67
CA PHE A 45 3.93 -1.59 -5.45
C PHE A 45 4.88 -1.03 -4.40
N SER A 46 5.23 -1.80 -3.37
CA SER A 46 6.24 -1.38 -2.40
C SER A 46 6.91 -2.50 -1.64
N VAL A 47 8.21 -2.29 -1.40
CA VAL A 47 8.99 -3.02 -0.40
C VAL A 47 8.84 -2.35 0.97
N ALA A 48 9.02 -3.14 2.03
CA ALA A 48 9.03 -2.64 3.39
C ALA A 48 10.47 -2.39 3.86
N GLN A 49 10.64 -1.50 4.84
CA GLN A 49 11.93 -1.35 5.50
C GLN A 49 12.35 -2.71 6.11
N GLY A 50 13.61 -3.09 5.91
CA GLY A 50 14.09 -4.45 6.20
C GLY A 50 13.80 -4.94 7.63
N VAL A 51 13.82 -4.04 8.62
CA VAL A 51 13.49 -4.39 10.02
C VAL A 51 12.07 -4.95 10.17
N TYR A 52 11.07 -4.38 9.47
CA TYR A 52 9.68 -4.84 9.58
C TYR A 52 9.48 -6.24 9.01
N VAL A 53 10.23 -6.55 7.95
CA VAL A 53 10.25 -7.88 7.31
C VAL A 53 10.95 -8.88 8.21
N GLN A 54 12.16 -8.55 8.69
CA GLN A 54 12.98 -9.43 9.52
C GLN A 54 12.30 -9.79 10.84
N THR A 55 11.62 -8.84 11.48
CA THR A 55 10.96 -9.10 12.76
C THR A 55 9.56 -9.69 12.60
N GLY A 56 9.01 -9.76 11.38
CA GLY A 56 7.63 -10.18 11.15
C GLY A 56 6.61 -9.33 11.93
N SER A 57 6.88 -8.02 12.07
CA SER A 57 6.16 -7.08 12.94
C SER A 57 4.65 -6.96 12.68
N GLY A 58 4.19 -7.34 11.49
CA GLY A 58 2.83 -7.09 11.03
C GLY A 58 2.59 -5.64 10.63
N TRP A 59 3.65 -4.81 10.50
CA TRP A 59 3.52 -3.42 10.08
C TRP A 59 2.76 -3.30 8.76
N PHE A 60 1.74 -2.46 8.74
CA PHE A 60 0.92 -2.21 7.56
C PHE A 60 0.84 -0.71 7.27
N SER A 61 1.07 -0.31 6.02
CA SER A 61 1.16 1.10 5.66
C SER A 61 -0.22 1.76 5.59
N ASP A 62 -0.33 2.95 6.18
CA ASP A 62 -1.46 3.84 5.96
C ASP A 62 -1.59 4.28 4.49
N ARG A 63 -0.49 4.28 3.71
CA ARG A 63 -0.54 4.48 2.25
C ARG A 63 -1.26 3.34 1.55
N THR A 64 -0.98 2.10 1.94
CA THR A 64 -1.65 0.91 1.39
C THR A 64 -3.15 0.98 1.63
N VAL A 65 -3.58 1.34 2.84
CA VAL A 65 -4.99 1.56 3.16
C VAL A 65 -5.64 2.59 2.21
N ARG A 66 -4.93 3.66 1.83
CA ARG A 66 -5.47 4.69 0.91
C ARG A 66 -5.57 4.21 -0.54
N TYR A 67 -4.66 3.33 -0.98
CA TYR A 67 -4.81 2.65 -2.27
C TYR A 67 -6.04 1.74 -2.26
N LEU A 68 -6.16 0.88 -1.25
CA LEU A 68 -7.31 -0.02 -1.08
C LEU A 68 -8.64 0.76 -1.03
N ALA A 69 -8.71 1.82 -0.22
CA ALA A 69 -9.88 2.68 -0.12
C ALA A 69 -10.21 3.40 -1.44
N SER A 70 -9.24 3.60 -2.32
CA SER A 70 -9.46 4.16 -3.67
C SER A 70 -9.83 3.10 -4.71
N GLY A 71 -10.04 1.85 -4.30
CA GLY A 71 -10.27 0.71 -5.18
C GLY A 71 -9.05 0.34 -6.01
N LYS A 72 -7.84 0.68 -5.54
CA LYS A 72 -6.59 0.36 -6.22
C LYS A 72 -5.91 -0.81 -5.51
N PRO A 73 -5.57 -1.90 -6.23
CA PRO A 73 -4.91 -3.02 -5.61
C PRO A 73 -3.50 -2.67 -5.16
N ALA A 74 -3.00 -3.42 -4.19
CA ALA A 74 -1.68 -3.23 -3.61
C ALA A 74 -0.87 -4.52 -3.68
N LEU A 75 0.35 -4.44 -4.21
CA LEU A 75 1.36 -5.49 -4.20
C LEU A 75 2.47 -5.07 -3.23
N VAL A 76 2.47 -5.61 -2.02
CA VAL A 76 3.32 -5.12 -0.94
C VAL A 76 4.07 -6.24 -0.24
N GLN A 77 5.31 -5.96 0.16
CA GLN A 77 6.16 -6.96 0.79
C GLN A 77 5.61 -7.36 2.16
N ASP A 78 5.50 -8.66 2.43
CA ASP A 78 4.91 -9.15 3.66
C ASP A 78 5.83 -8.87 4.85
N THR A 79 5.27 -8.19 5.84
CA THR A 79 5.89 -7.94 7.14
C THR A 79 5.28 -8.83 8.23
N GLY A 80 4.43 -9.79 7.86
CA GLY A 80 3.59 -10.58 8.75
C GLY A 80 2.15 -10.06 8.89
N PHE A 81 1.77 -9.03 8.14
CA PHE A 81 0.40 -8.49 8.17
C PHE A 81 -0.62 -9.48 7.59
N SER A 82 -0.16 -10.42 6.74
CA SER A 82 -0.97 -11.49 6.14
C SER A 82 -1.65 -12.40 7.16
N ARG A 83 -1.20 -12.40 8.43
CA ARG A 83 -1.85 -13.10 9.53
C ARG A 83 -3.16 -12.43 9.99
N ASN A 84 -3.30 -11.14 9.72
CA ASN A 84 -4.41 -10.32 10.23
C ASN A 84 -5.39 -9.90 9.12
N TYR A 85 -4.94 -9.88 7.86
CA TYR A 85 -5.75 -9.42 6.73
C TYR A 85 -5.79 -10.46 5.62
N PRO A 86 -6.92 -10.61 4.91
CA PRO A 86 -6.99 -11.44 3.72
C PRO A 86 -6.01 -10.93 2.66
N VAL A 87 -5.23 -11.86 2.09
CA VAL A 87 -4.30 -11.59 0.99
C VAL A 87 -4.61 -12.51 -0.18
N GLY A 88 -4.30 -12.06 -1.38
CA GLY A 88 -4.58 -12.77 -2.61
C GLY A 88 -5.24 -11.85 -3.64
N GLU A 89 -6.51 -11.52 -3.46
CA GLU A 89 -7.21 -10.53 -4.27
C GLU A 89 -7.21 -9.14 -3.59
N GLY A 90 -7.08 -8.08 -4.38
CA GLY A 90 -7.02 -6.69 -3.89
C GLY A 90 -5.73 -6.33 -3.13
N LEU A 91 -5.34 -7.12 -2.14
CA LEU A 91 -4.08 -7.01 -1.40
C LEU A 91 -3.21 -8.25 -1.68
N VAL A 92 -2.09 -8.08 -2.37
CA VAL A 92 -1.16 -9.15 -2.74
C VAL A 92 0.11 -9.01 -1.92
N ALA A 93 0.37 -9.99 -1.07
CA ALA A 93 1.61 -10.09 -0.31
C ALA A 93 2.70 -10.79 -1.13
N PHE A 94 3.96 -10.37 -0.96
CA PHE A 94 5.12 -11.09 -1.50
C PHE A 94 6.29 -11.11 -0.51
N SER A 95 7.11 -12.15 -0.55
CA SER A 95 8.35 -12.26 0.22
C SER A 95 9.58 -12.34 -0.69
N THR A 96 9.39 -12.73 -1.95
CA THR A 96 10.47 -12.87 -2.93
C THR A 96 10.21 -12.05 -4.20
N PRO A 97 11.24 -11.73 -5.00
CA PRO A 97 11.08 -11.11 -6.30
C PRO A 97 10.18 -11.93 -7.25
N GLU A 98 10.27 -13.26 -7.20
CA GLU A 98 9.47 -14.16 -8.03
C GLU A 98 7.97 -14.03 -7.70
N GLU A 99 7.65 -13.96 -6.41
CA GLU A 99 6.29 -13.73 -5.93
C GLU A 99 5.78 -12.33 -6.31
N ALA A 100 6.64 -11.29 -6.24
CA ALA A 100 6.28 -9.96 -6.70
C ALA A 100 5.92 -9.95 -8.19
N ILE A 101 6.71 -10.61 -9.03
CA ILE A 101 6.45 -10.73 -10.47
C ILE A 101 5.14 -11.49 -10.72
N ALA A 102 4.91 -12.60 -10.03
CA ALA A 102 3.67 -13.37 -10.14
C ALA A 102 2.46 -12.55 -9.69
N GLY A 103 2.56 -11.81 -8.59
CA GLY A 103 1.54 -10.91 -8.07
C GLY A 103 1.19 -9.80 -9.04
N ALA A 104 2.19 -9.16 -9.64
CA ALA A 104 1.97 -8.12 -10.65
C ALA A 104 1.22 -8.66 -11.88
N ARG A 105 1.58 -9.85 -12.36
CA ARG A 105 0.88 -10.51 -13.48
C ARG A 105 -0.57 -10.85 -13.14
N ARG A 106 -0.82 -11.35 -11.93
CA ARG A 106 -2.16 -11.67 -11.44
C ARG A 106 -3.04 -10.41 -11.36
N ILE A 107 -2.53 -9.33 -10.76
CA ILE A 107 -3.22 -8.03 -10.73
C ILE A 107 -3.55 -7.56 -12.15
N GLY A 108 -2.59 -7.65 -13.08
CA GLY A 108 -2.82 -7.23 -14.47
C GLY A 108 -3.88 -8.08 -15.20
N ARG A 109 -3.94 -9.38 -14.92
CA ARG A 109 -4.90 -10.31 -15.54
C ARG A 109 -6.34 -10.08 -15.05
N ASP A 110 -6.52 -9.94 -13.74
CA ASP A 110 -7.83 -9.90 -13.09
C ASP A 110 -8.09 -8.51 -12.46
N TYR A 111 -7.69 -7.44 -13.16
CA TYR A 111 -7.57 -6.10 -12.58
C TYR A 111 -8.86 -5.55 -11.96
N GLU A 112 -10.00 -5.72 -12.64
CA GLU A 112 -11.29 -5.21 -12.16
C GLU A 112 -11.71 -5.88 -10.84
N GLU A 113 -11.48 -7.19 -10.74
CA GLU A 113 -11.77 -7.95 -9.53
C GLU A 113 -10.83 -7.54 -8.38
N HIS A 114 -9.54 -7.37 -8.68
CA HIS A 114 -8.59 -6.82 -7.71
C HIS A 114 -8.98 -5.42 -7.24
N CYS A 115 -9.47 -4.54 -8.12
CA CYS A 115 -9.98 -3.22 -7.73
C CYS A 115 -11.20 -3.32 -6.79
N ARG A 116 -12.15 -4.20 -7.12
CA ARG A 116 -13.37 -4.42 -6.34
C ARG A 116 -13.04 -4.96 -4.95
N VAL A 117 -12.20 -5.99 -4.86
CA VAL A 117 -11.78 -6.59 -3.58
C VAL A 117 -10.94 -5.60 -2.77
N ALA A 118 -10.07 -4.82 -3.42
CA ALA A 118 -9.30 -3.78 -2.72
C ALA A 118 -10.22 -2.79 -1.98
N ARG A 119 -11.30 -2.35 -2.63
CA ARG A 119 -12.29 -1.45 -2.00
C ARG A 119 -13.03 -2.16 -0.86
N ALA A 120 -13.46 -3.40 -1.05
CA ALA A 120 -14.17 -4.17 -0.03
C ALA A 120 -13.29 -4.39 1.22
N LEU A 121 -12.01 -4.73 1.06
CA LEU A 121 -11.07 -4.87 2.17
C LEU A 121 -10.91 -3.57 2.96
N ALA A 122 -10.87 -2.43 2.28
CA ALA A 122 -10.81 -1.13 2.95
C ALA A 122 -12.05 -0.86 3.82
N GLU A 123 -13.24 -1.15 3.30
CA GLU A 123 -14.50 -0.95 4.00
C GLU A 123 -14.68 -1.94 5.17
N GLU A 124 -14.18 -3.16 5.04
CA GLU A 124 -14.34 -4.19 6.07
C GLU A 124 -13.39 -3.98 7.26
N TYR A 125 -12.11 -3.70 6.97
CA TYR A 125 -11.04 -3.73 7.98
C TYR A 125 -10.53 -2.35 8.41
N PHE A 126 -10.75 -1.31 7.61
CA PHE A 126 -10.13 0.00 7.83
C PHE A 126 -11.13 1.17 7.82
N ASP A 127 -12.42 0.88 7.77
CA ASP A 127 -13.47 1.89 7.90
C ASP A 127 -13.44 2.52 9.30
N SER A 128 -13.45 3.86 9.36
CA SER A 128 -13.32 4.60 10.61
C SER A 128 -14.47 4.34 11.57
N ASP A 129 -15.69 4.19 11.07
CA ASP A 129 -16.86 4.01 11.92
C ASP A 129 -16.81 2.64 12.60
N ARG A 130 -16.24 1.63 11.91
CA ARG A 130 -16.01 0.28 12.45
C ARG A 130 -14.86 0.28 13.47
N VAL A 131 -13.69 0.76 13.04
CA VAL A 131 -12.46 0.68 13.85
C VAL A 131 -12.55 1.57 15.09
N LEU A 132 -13.00 2.82 14.94
CA LEU A 132 -13.15 3.74 16.07
C LEU A 132 -14.30 3.32 16.98
N GLY A 133 -15.39 2.79 16.41
CA GLY A 133 -16.50 2.24 17.20
C GLY A 133 -16.02 1.14 18.14
N HIS A 134 -15.35 0.13 17.60
CA HIS A 134 -14.79 -0.97 18.39
C HIS A 134 -13.77 -0.47 19.43
N PHE A 135 -12.88 0.45 19.04
CA PHE A 135 -11.87 0.99 19.95
C PHE A 135 -12.50 1.73 21.13
N VAL A 136 -13.53 2.55 20.91
CA VAL A 136 -14.25 3.31 21.94
C VAL A 136 -15.01 2.37 22.89
N GLU A 137 -15.61 1.31 22.35
CA GLU A 137 -16.26 0.25 23.14
C GLU A 137 -15.24 -0.47 24.05
N GLU A 138 -14.11 -0.90 23.51
CA GLU A 138 -13.05 -1.59 24.27
C GLU A 138 -12.38 -0.68 25.32
N ALA A 139 -12.22 0.60 25.01
CA ALA A 139 -11.66 1.57 25.94
C ALA A 139 -12.64 1.97 27.06
N GLY A 140 -13.90 1.51 27.01
CA GLY A 140 -14.91 1.80 28.03
C GLY A 140 -15.33 3.27 28.07
N VAL A 141 -15.20 3.97 26.94
CA VAL A 141 -15.57 5.39 26.78
C VAL A 141 -16.71 5.60 25.79
N ALA A 142 -17.43 4.52 25.47
CA ALA A 142 -18.69 4.59 24.75
C ALA A 142 -19.71 5.44 25.55
N PRO A 143 -20.48 6.33 24.88
CA PRO A 143 -21.47 7.17 25.53
C PRO A 143 -22.62 6.40 26.20
#